data_AF-A0A133Z6C8-F1
#
_entry.id   AF-A0A133Z6C8-F1
#
_cell.length_a   1.000
_cell.length_b   1.000
_cell.length_c   1.000
_cell.angle_alpha   90.00
_cell.angle_beta   90.00
_cell.angle_gamma   90.00
#
_symmetry.space_group_name_H-M   'P 1'
#
loop_
_entity.id
_entity.type
_entity.pdbx_description
1 polymer ?
#
loop_
_entity_poly.entity_id
_entity_poly.type
_entity_poly.pdbx_seq_one_letter_code
_entity_poly.pdbx_strand_id
1 'polypeptide(L)'
;MMKIYHKISMLLVVLCVQVNMMMAQEVRPEVVPDVWGTYEGEATTELFNRTTETKTPSGKKQMVIEIGKGERSFTVLTLKDVTIGQYEFASIPFKGCYLLPNNKKWHVEAFNNFDDEVATKDKQHIVWLSGSIDEKESFVDKDGNLELSFFLSFKEDSYIQYVFKGKKKSTPTGIDHVNADKKIPEVFDLQGRRVGKIGKGVYIVNGKKVVF
;
A
#
# COMPACT_ATOMS: atom_id res chain seq x y z
N MET A 1 52.16 15.06 51.68
CA MET A 1 51.37 13.95 52.25
C MET A 1 49.90 14.24 51.90
N MET A 2 49.20 13.33 51.19
CA MET A 2 47.74 13.30 50.83
C MET A 2 47.12 14.54 50.13
N LYS A 3 46.75 14.50 48.84
CA LYS A 3 45.44 14.08 48.24
C LYS A 3 44.23 14.55 49.08
N ILE A 4 43.25 15.29 48.53
CA ILE A 4 42.15 14.77 47.70
C ILE A 4 41.39 15.95 47.02
N TYR A 5 41.15 15.78 45.71
CA TYR A 5 39.99 16.13 44.86
C TYR A 5 38.96 17.14 45.38
N HIS A 6 38.49 18.06 44.51
CA HIS A 6 37.08 18.48 44.32
C HIS A 6 37.03 19.71 43.38
N LYS A 7 37.32 19.52 42.09
CA LYS A 7 36.96 20.49 41.03
C LYS A 7 36.81 19.75 39.71
N ILE A 8 35.67 19.09 39.53
CA ILE A 8 34.99 18.73 38.26
C ILE A 8 33.74 17.98 38.75
N SER A 9 32.74 18.71 39.25
CA SER A 9 31.42 18.15 39.58
C SER A 9 30.43 19.29 39.69
N MET A 10 30.30 20.09 38.63
CA MET A 10 29.13 20.97 38.45
C MET A 10 29.05 21.57 37.04
N LEU A 11 29.44 20.83 36.00
CA LEU A 11 29.22 21.30 34.63
C LEU A 11 28.92 20.17 33.63
N LEU A 12 28.32 19.08 34.11
CA LEU A 12 27.95 17.92 33.28
C LEU A 12 26.48 17.50 33.41
N VAL A 13 25.67 18.22 34.19
CA VAL A 13 24.24 17.89 34.40
C VAL A 13 23.30 18.80 33.60
N VAL A 14 23.78 19.93 33.06
CA VAL A 14 22.92 20.85 32.27
C VAL A 14 22.91 20.53 30.76
N LEU A 15 23.84 19.70 30.27
CA LEU A 15 23.89 19.33 28.84
C LEU A 15 23.09 18.07 28.49
N CYS A 16 22.60 17.30 29.46
CA CYS A 16 21.84 16.07 29.18
C CYS A 16 20.31 16.25 29.14
N VAL A 17 19.78 17.46 29.38
CA VAL A 17 18.32 17.69 29.34
C VAL A 17 17.84 18.20 27.98
N GLN A 18 18.72 18.72 27.12
CA GLN A 18 18.32 19.23 25.80
C GLN A 18 18.43 18.21 24.65
N VAL A 19 19.00 17.03 24.87
CA VAL A 19 19.09 16.00 23.81
C VAL A 19 17.85 15.09 23.78
N ASN A 20 17.03 15.07 24.84
CA ASN A 20 15.87 14.19 24.94
C ASN A 20 14.54 14.80 24.45
N MET A 21 14.52 16.06 23.98
CA MET A 21 13.33 16.65 23.35
C MET A 21 13.36 16.64 21.81
N MET A 22 14.43 16.15 21.19
CA MET A 22 14.50 15.97 19.72
C MET A 22 14.04 14.58 19.26
N MET A 23 13.61 13.72 20.18
CA MET A 23 13.18 12.34 19.87
C MET A 23 11.82 12.04 20.52
N ALA A 24 10.81 12.86 20.26
CA ALA A 24 9.41 12.52 20.58
C ALA A 24 8.38 13.38 19.83
N GLN A 25 8.67 13.73 18.58
CA GLN A 25 7.62 13.70 17.57
C GLN A 25 8.20 12.82 16.48
N GLU A 26 7.95 11.51 16.60
CA GLU A 26 7.73 10.73 15.39
C GLU A 26 6.69 11.52 14.61
N VAL A 27 7.15 12.33 13.66
CA VAL A 27 6.32 12.73 12.54
C VAL A 27 5.93 11.40 11.95
N ARG A 28 4.78 10.87 12.40
CA ARG A 28 4.14 9.71 11.77
C ARG A 28 4.20 10.05 10.29
N PRO A 29 4.86 9.24 9.45
CA PRO A 29 4.95 9.54 8.04
C PRO A 29 3.54 9.86 7.60
N GLU A 30 3.41 11.08 7.08
CA GLU A 30 2.20 11.66 6.52
C GLU A 30 1.42 10.53 5.87
N VAL A 31 0.28 10.15 6.49
CA VAL A 31 -0.49 8.92 6.26
C VAL A 31 -0.13 8.32 4.90
N VAL A 32 0.70 7.27 4.88
CA VAL A 32 0.91 6.50 3.64
C VAL A 32 -0.50 6.18 3.17
N PRO A 33 -0.93 6.64 1.98
CA PRO A 33 -2.23 6.31 1.47
C PRO A 33 -2.36 4.81 1.52
N ASP A 34 -3.59 4.33 1.49
CA ASP A 34 -3.82 2.91 1.27
C ASP A 34 -3.34 2.56 -0.16
N VAL A 35 -2.03 2.41 -0.34
CA VAL A 35 -1.30 2.01 -1.56
C VAL A 35 -1.27 0.49 -1.69
N TRP A 36 -1.56 -0.21 -0.59
CA TRP A 36 -1.66 -1.66 -0.56
C TRP A 36 -2.94 -2.10 -1.24
N GLY A 37 -2.85 -3.02 -2.18
CA GLY A 37 -4.03 -3.61 -2.80
C GLY A 37 -3.82 -3.97 -4.26
N THR A 38 -4.93 -4.29 -4.90
CA THR A 38 -4.97 -4.76 -6.28
C THR A 38 -5.29 -3.59 -7.20
N TYR A 39 -4.52 -3.46 -8.27
CA TYR A 39 -4.68 -2.49 -9.33
C TYR A 39 -5.03 -3.23 -10.61
N GLU A 40 -6.14 -2.85 -11.23
CA GLU A 40 -6.60 -3.40 -12.50
C GLU A 40 -6.45 -2.33 -13.57
N GLY A 41 -5.95 -2.72 -14.74
CA GLY A 41 -5.68 -1.77 -15.81
C GLY A 41 -5.11 -2.41 -17.06
N GLU A 42 -4.54 -1.56 -17.91
CA GLU A 42 -3.97 -1.95 -19.19
C GLU A 42 -2.48 -1.60 -19.25
N ALA A 43 -1.68 -2.50 -19.82
CA ALA A 43 -0.30 -2.26 -20.17
C ALA A 43 -0.13 -2.17 -21.70
N THR A 44 0.48 -1.10 -22.17
CA THR A 44 1.07 -1.09 -23.52
C THR A 44 2.39 -1.83 -23.49
N THR A 45 2.66 -2.61 -24.54
CA THR A 45 3.84 -3.45 -24.62
C THR A 45 4.66 -3.14 -25.87
N GLU A 46 5.98 -3.12 -25.72
CA GLU A 46 6.94 -2.99 -26.82
C GLU A 46 7.98 -4.09 -26.68
N LEU A 47 8.25 -4.81 -27.77
CA LEU A 47 9.36 -5.75 -27.84
C LEU A 47 10.62 -4.98 -28.21
N PHE A 48 11.64 -5.08 -27.38
CA PHE A 48 12.98 -4.57 -27.65
C PHE A 48 13.90 -5.70 -28.06
N ASN A 49 14.54 -5.56 -29.22
CA ASN A 49 15.61 -6.43 -29.67
C ASN A 49 16.96 -5.75 -29.37
N ARG A 50 17.76 -6.35 -28.49
CA ARG A 50 19.07 -5.79 -28.09
C ARG A 50 20.11 -5.87 -29.20
N THR A 51 20.01 -6.86 -30.09
CA THR A 51 20.95 -7.03 -31.21
C THR A 51 20.78 -5.96 -32.27
N THR A 52 19.53 -5.59 -32.59
CA THR A 52 19.22 -4.58 -33.62
C THR A 52 18.88 -3.21 -33.06
N GLU A 53 18.80 -3.08 -31.73
CA GLU A 53 18.34 -1.89 -31.00
C GLU A 53 16.97 -1.36 -31.46
N THR A 54 16.13 -2.24 -31.98
CA THR A 54 14.81 -1.88 -32.51
C THR A 54 13.70 -2.13 -31.50
N LYS A 55 12.73 -1.21 -31.50
CA LYS A 55 11.47 -1.32 -30.76
C LYS A 55 10.35 -1.69 -31.72
N THR A 56 9.60 -2.73 -31.38
CA THR A 56 8.42 -3.13 -32.13
C THR A 56 7.21 -3.10 -31.20
N PRO A 57 6.17 -2.28 -31.48
CA PRO A 57 4.94 -2.30 -30.71
C PRO A 57 4.33 -3.71 -30.69
N SER A 58 4.04 -4.23 -29.49
CA SER A 58 3.50 -5.58 -29.28
C SER A 58 2.04 -5.57 -28.81
N GLY A 59 1.42 -4.39 -28.73
CA GLY A 59 -0.01 -4.21 -28.45
C GLY A 59 -0.32 -3.85 -27.00
N LYS A 60 -1.57 -4.06 -26.60
CA LYS A 60 -2.12 -3.75 -25.28
C LYS A 60 -2.58 -5.02 -24.58
N LYS A 61 -2.38 -5.11 -23.28
CA LYS A 61 -2.79 -6.25 -22.46
C LYS A 61 -3.47 -5.78 -21.18
N GLN A 62 -4.58 -6.42 -20.83
CA GLN A 62 -5.14 -6.27 -19.50
C GLN A 62 -4.19 -6.92 -18.48
N MET A 63 -3.95 -6.24 -17.37
CA MET A 63 -3.05 -6.70 -16.33
C MET A 63 -3.60 -6.37 -14.95
N VAL A 64 -3.23 -7.22 -14.00
CA VAL A 64 -3.54 -7.05 -12.60
C VAL A 64 -2.22 -7.01 -11.83
N ILE A 65 -2.03 -5.95 -11.05
CA ILE A 65 -0.84 -5.73 -10.24
C ILE A 65 -1.27 -5.62 -8.79
N GLU A 66 -0.64 -6.40 -7.92
CA GLU A 66 -0.85 -6.32 -6.48
C GLU A 66 0.35 -5.66 -5.82
N ILE A 67 0.11 -4.60 -5.06
CA ILE A 67 1.11 -4.00 -4.19
C ILE A 67 0.82 -4.48 -2.78
N GLY A 68 1.75 -5.27 -2.21
CA GLY A 68 1.60 -5.92 -0.92
C GLY A 68 2.78 -5.62 0.02
N LYS A 69 2.59 -5.95 1.30
CA LYS A 69 3.67 -5.89 2.30
C LYS A 69 4.62 -7.07 2.11
N GLY A 70 5.92 -6.78 2.06
CA GLY A 70 7.01 -7.75 2.05
C GLY A 70 7.69 -7.89 3.41
N GLU A 71 8.79 -8.64 3.42
CA GLU A 71 9.65 -8.78 4.60
C GLU A 71 10.36 -7.46 4.94
N ARG A 72 10.75 -7.26 6.21
CA ARG A 72 11.61 -6.15 6.64
C ARG A 72 11.15 -4.76 6.16
N SER A 73 9.84 -4.52 6.09
CA SER A 73 9.22 -3.28 5.62
C SER A 73 9.38 -2.98 4.13
N PHE A 74 9.88 -3.93 3.34
CA PHE A 74 9.84 -3.84 1.88
C PHE A 74 8.41 -4.01 1.36
N THR A 75 8.21 -3.53 0.14
CA THR A 75 7.02 -3.77 -0.68
C THR A 75 7.28 -4.95 -1.61
N VAL A 76 6.25 -5.73 -1.90
CA VAL A 76 6.26 -6.70 -3.00
C VAL A 76 5.26 -6.24 -4.04
N LEU A 77 5.73 -6.08 -5.27
CA LEU A 77 4.88 -5.83 -6.42
C LEU A 77 4.70 -7.15 -7.17
N THR A 78 3.48 -7.67 -7.20
CA THR A 78 3.18 -8.96 -7.83
C THR A 78 2.36 -8.75 -9.09
N LEU A 79 2.91 -9.14 -10.22
CA LEU A 79 2.15 -9.25 -11.46
C LEU A 79 1.33 -10.54 -11.42
N LYS A 80 0.02 -10.48 -11.72
CA LYS A 80 -0.88 -11.64 -11.68
C LYS A 80 -1.29 -12.06 -13.08
N ASP A 81 -1.43 -13.38 -13.28
CA ASP A 81 -1.92 -14.00 -14.51
C ASP A 81 -1.26 -13.44 -15.79
N VAL A 82 0.07 -13.48 -15.81
CA VAL A 82 0.88 -12.89 -16.89
C VAL A 82 1.24 -13.94 -17.92
N THR A 83 1.03 -13.63 -19.20
CA THR A 83 1.49 -14.44 -20.33
C THR A 83 2.68 -13.79 -21.04
N ILE A 84 3.79 -14.52 -21.13
CA ILE A 84 5.03 -14.10 -21.78
C ILE A 84 5.46 -15.18 -22.76
N GLY A 85 5.48 -14.85 -24.06
CA GLY A 85 5.70 -15.85 -25.10
C GLY A 85 4.64 -16.95 -25.02
N GLN A 86 5.09 -18.20 -24.90
CA GLN A 86 4.24 -19.38 -24.76
C GLN A 86 3.92 -19.74 -23.30
N TYR A 87 4.47 -19.02 -22.33
CA TYR A 87 4.36 -19.35 -20.92
C TYR A 87 3.34 -18.47 -20.22
N GLU A 88 2.56 -19.10 -19.35
CA GLU A 88 1.63 -18.43 -18.44
C GLU A 88 2.14 -18.56 -17.01
N PHE A 89 2.07 -17.47 -16.26
CA PHE A 89 2.52 -17.38 -14.88
C PHE A 89 1.36 -16.92 -14.00
N ALA A 90 1.07 -17.66 -12.94
CA ALA A 90 0.04 -17.27 -11.98
C ALA A 90 0.43 -15.97 -11.24
N SER A 91 1.71 -15.84 -10.91
CA SER A 91 2.27 -14.68 -10.22
C SER A 91 3.76 -14.52 -10.49
N ILE A 92 4.21 -13.28 -10.71
CA ILE A 92 5.63 -12.91 -10.80
C ILE A 92 5.89 -11.82 -9.75
N PRO A 93 6.62 -12.11 -8.66
CA PRO A 93 6.87 -11.16 -7.59
C PRO A 93 8.17 -10.37 -7.76
N PHE A 94 8.07 -9.06 -7.94
CA PHE A 94 9.16 -8.12 -7.70
C PHE A 94 9.29 -7.89 -6.19
N LYS A 95 10.24 -8.62 -5.57
CA LYS A 95 10.54 -8.52 -4.13
C LYS A 95 11.48 -7.34 -3.88
N GLY A 96 11.44 -6.77 -2.68
CA GLY A 96 12.40 -5.74 -2.28
C GLY A 96 12.13 -4.36 -2.88
N CYS A 97 10.87 -4.01 -3.13
CA CYS A 97 10.50 -2.69 -3.60
C CYS A 97 10.36 -1.69 -2.44
N TYR A 98 10.50 -0.40 -2.75
CA TYR A 98 10.21 0.72 -1.87
C TYR A 98 9.07 1.56 -2.43
N LEU A 99 8.33 2.19 -1.52
CA LEU A 99 7.37 3.23 -1.83
C LEU A 99 7.85 4.52 -1.19
N LEU A 100 8.42 5.41 -2.01
CA LEU A 100 9.01 6.66 -1.54
C LEU A 100 8.04 7.82 -1.76
N PRO A 101 7.63 8.54 -0.70
CA PRO A 101 6.74 9.68 -0.86
C PRO A 101 7.45 10.83 -1.57
N ASN A 102 6.79 11.40 -2.59
CA ASN A 102 7.25 12.56 -3.34
C ASN A 102 6.05 13.39 -3.82
N ASN A 103 5.83 14.58 -3.27
CA ASN A 103 4.89 15.58 -3.78
C ASN A 103 3.52 15.01 -4.24
N LYS A 104 2.78 14.39 -3.32
CA LYS A 104 1.44 13.77 -3.54
C LYS A 104 1.44 12.48 -4.37
N LYS A 105 2.61 11.92 -4.66
CA LYS A 105 2.82 10.62 -5.29
C LYS A 105 3.70 9.74 -4.42
N TRP A 106 3.66 8.44 -4.66
CA TRP A 106 4.54 7.43 -4.07
C TRP A 106 5.28 6.75 -5.21
N HIS A 107 6.58 7.04 -5.36
CA HIS A 107 7.39 6.39 -6.38
C HIS A 107 7.61 4.93 -6.01
N VAL A 108 7.51 4.06 -7.02
CA VAL A 108 7.81 2.64 -6.89
C VAL A 108 9.24 2.43 -7.35
N GLU A 109 10.11 2.06 -6.42
CA GLU A 109 11.52 1.77 -6.70
C GLU A 109 11.80 0.31 -6.36
N ALA A 110 12.59 -0.39 -7.16
CA ALA A 110 13.08 -1.72 -6.83
C ALA A 110 14.52 -1.64 -6.35
N PHE A 111 14.82 -2.18 -5.16
CA PHE A 111 16.20 -2.17 -4.63
C PHE A 111 17.19 -2.85 -5.58
N ASN A 112 16.73 -3.92 -6.23
CA ASN A 112 17.48 -4.66 -7.24
C ASN A 112 16.56 -5.01 -8.41
N ASN A 113 17.18 -5.32 -9.54
CA ASN A 113 16.49 -6.01 -10.62
C ASN A 113 15.93 -7.34 -10.13
N PHE A 114 14.75 -7.68 -10.63
CA PHE A 114 14.19 -9.02 -10.51
C PHE A 114 15.05 -9.96 -11.36
N ASP A 115 15.50 -11.06 -10.76
CA ASP A 115 16.27 -12.11 -11.42
C ASP A 115 16.05 -13.41 -10.63
N ASP A 116 15.07 -14.22 -11.04
CA ASP A 116 14.60 -15.38 -10.28
C ASP A 116 14.01 -16.46 -11.20
N GLU A 117 13.97 -17.68 -10.70
CA GLU A 117 13.28 -18.79 -11.34
C GLU A 117 11.78 -18.74 -10.99
N VAL A 118 10.92 -18.74 -12.03
CA VAL A 118 9.48 -18.71 -11.85
C VAL A 118 8.84 -19.94 -12.48
N ALA A 119 8.09 -20.69 -11.68
CA ALA A 119 7.29 -21.79 -12.16
C ALA A 119 6.10 -21.29 -13.01
N THR A 120 5.83 -21.95 -14.12
CA THR A 120 4.63 -21.70 -14.91
C THR A 120 3.36 -22.07 -14.15
N LYS A 121 2.22 -21.52 -14.56
CA LYS A 121 0.91 -21.71 -13.93
C LYS A 121 0.48 -23.18 -13.89
N ASP A 122 0.83 -23.95 -14.92
CA ASP A 122 0.62 -25.40 -15.01
C ASP A 122 1.65 -26.23 -14.21
N LYS A 123 2.69 -25.57 -13.68
CA LYS A 123 3.82 -26.14 -12.95
C LYS A 123 4.65 -27.15 -13.76
N GLN A 124 4.54 -27.15 -15.08
CA GLN A 124 5.32 -28.05 -15.94
C GLN A 124 6.72 -27.51 -16.25
N HIS A 125 6.90 -26.19 -16.16
CA HIS A 125 8.16 -25.53 -16.50
C HIS A 125 8.59 -24.59 -15.37
N ILE A 126 9.90 -24.39 -15.27
CA ILE A 126 10.52 -23.34 -14.48
C ILE A 126 11.30 -22.48 -15.48
N VAL A 127 11.06 -21.18 -15.47
CA VAL A 127 11.64 -20.23 -16.43
C VAL A 127 12.46 -19.22 -15.65
N TRP A 128 13.72 -19.03 -16.04
CA TRP A 128 14.54 -17.94 -15.54
C TRP A 128 14.05 -16.62 -16.12
N LEU A 129 13.62 -15.70 -15.26
CA LEU A 129 13.10 -14.40 -15.65
C LEU A 129 13.91 -13.30 -15.00
N SER A 130 14.27 -12.30 -15.80
CA SER A 130 14.83 -11.04 -15.34
C SER A 130 13.87 -9.88 -15.60
N GLY A 131 13.95 -8.83 -14.79
CA GLY A 131 13.11 -7.65 -14.93
C GLY A 131 13.62 -6.47 -14.11
N SER A 132 13.14 -5.29 -14.44
CA SER A 132 13.43 -4.07 -13.67
C SER A 132 12.25 -3.12 -13.73
N ILE A 133 12.15 -2.24 -12.74
CA ILE A 133 11.16 -1.18 -12.65
C ILE A 133 11.88 0.15 -12.87
N ASP A 134 11.34 0.99 -13.75
CA ASP A 134 11.83 2.35 -13.96
C ASP A 134 11.23 3.28 -12.90
N GLU A 135 12.04 3.65 -11.90
CA GLU A 135 11.65 4.47 -10.76
C GLU A 135 11.09 5.86 -11.13
N LYS A 136 11.51 6.41 -12.28
CA LYS A 136 11.13 7.78 -12.68
C LYS A 136 9.72 7.82 -13.25
N GLU A 137 9.35 6.74 -13.92
CA GLU A 137 8.06 6.58 -14.60
C GLU A 137 7.07 5.72 -13.81
N SER A 138 7.43 5.32 -12.58
CA SER A 138 6.64 4.41 -11.75
C SER A 138 6.17 5.07 -10.46
N PHE A 139 4.86 5.24 -10.30
CA PHE A 139 4.27 5.86 -9.13
C PHE A 139 2.81 5.46 -8.87
N VAL A 140 2.41 5.55 -7.62
CA VAL A 140 1.00 5.60 -7.20
C VAL A 140 0.64 7.06 -6.89
N ASP A 141 -0.47 7.56 -7.41
CA ASP A 141 -0.98 8.88 -7.04
C ASP A 141 -2.00 8.83 -5.90
N LYS A 142 -2.34 10.00 -5.35
CA LYS A 142 -3.31 10.13 -4.25
C LYS A 142 -4.72 9.61 -4.58
N ASP A 143 -5.06 9.49 -5.86
CA ASP A 143 -6.38 9.05 -6.33
C ASP A 143 -6.42 7.54 -6.56
N GLY A 144 -5.32 6.85 -6.23
CA GLY A 144 -5.17 5.41 -6.35
C GLY A 144 -4.88 4.96 -7.78
N ASN A 145 -4.38 5.83 -8.66
CA ASN A 145 -3.90 5.41 -9.96
C ASN A 145 -2.44 4.93 -9.84
N LEU A 146 -2.14 3.78 -10.43
CA LEU A 146 -0.80 3.23 -10.56
C LEU A 146 -0.35 3.38 -12.01
N GLU A 147 0.73 4.14 -12.20
CA GLU A 147 1.53 4.10 -13.41
C GLU A 147 2.80 3.31 -13.11
N LEU A 148 3.09 2.29 -13.91
CA LEU A 148 4.25 1.42 -13.69
C LEU A 148 4.93 1.13 -15.02
N SER A 149 6.19 1.52 -15.14
CA SER A 149 7.05 1.18 -16.26
C SER A 149 8.05 0.12 -15.82
N PHE A 150 8.05 -1.02 -16.50
CA PHE A 150 8.92 -2.14 -16.15
C PHE A 150 9.23 -2.99 -17.38
N PHE A 151 10.25 -3.82 -17.31
CA PHE A 151 10.50 -4.83 -18.33
C PHE A 151 10.56 -6.24 -17.75
N LEU A 152 10.29 -7.21 -18.61
CA LEU A 152 10.55 -8.62 -18.37
C LEU A 152 11.35 -9.22 -19.53
N SER A 153 12.29 -10.08 -19.20
CA SER A 153 13.12 -10.79 -20.16
C SER A 153 13.32 -12.24 -19.71
N PHE A 154 13.20 -13.15 -20.67
CA PHE A 154 13.54 -14.58 -20.51
C PHE A 154 14.61 -15.02 -21.53
N LYS A 155 15.17 -14.07 -22.29
CA LYS A 155 16.23 -14.26 -23.29
C LYS A 155 17.20 -13.10 -23.20
N GLU A 156 18.50 -13.38 -23.23
CA GLU A 156 19.53 -12.34 -23.10
C GLU A 156 19.43 -11.24 -24.18
N ASP A 157 18.92 -11.58 -25.37
CA ASP A 157 18.90 -10.70 -26.55
C ASP A 157 17.61 -9.88 -26.71
N SER A 158 16.59 -10.09 -25.88
CA SER A 158 15.35 -9.32 -25.98
C SER A 158 14.59 -9.19 -24.67
N TYR A 159 13.79 -8.14 -24.58
CA TYR A 159 12.89 -7.92 -23.45
C TYR A 159 11.60 -7.27 -23.92
N ILE A 160 10.55 -7.46 -23.15
CA ILE A 160 9.27 -6.76 -23.35
C ILE A 160 9.22 -5.63 -22.34
N GLN A 161 9.15 -4.40 -22.85
CA GLN A 161 8.83 -3.22 -22.04
C GLN A 161 7.32 -3.15 -21.85
N TYR A 162 6.91 -2.84 -20.63
CA TYR A 162 5.53 -2.62 -20.24
C TYR A 162 5.41 -1.19 -19.71
N VAL A 163 4.35 -0.50 -20.12
CA VAL A 163 3.88 0.73 -19.48
C VAL A 163 2.45 0.48 -19.07
N PHE A 164 2.26 0.16 -17.79
CA PHE A 164 0.99 -0.12 -17.17
C PHE A 164 0.36 1.17 -16.63
N LYS A 165 -0.94 1.32 -16.89
CA LYS A 165 -1.79 2.31 -16.23
C LYS A 165 -3.03 1.60 -15.70
N GLY A 166 -3.23 1.67 -14.39
CA GLY A 166 -4.36 1.04 -13.74
C GLY A 166 -4.83 1.83 -12.54
N LYS A 167 -5.97 1.42 -12.01
CA LYS A 167 -6.57 2.03 -10.82
C LYS A 167 -6.74 0.98 -9.74
N LYS A 168 -6.54 1.40 -8.50
CA LYS A 168 -6.80 0.57 -7.34
C LYS A 168 -8.24 0.11 -7.38
N LYS A 169 -8.45 -1.20 -7.31
CA LYS A 169 -9.76 -1.80 -7.18
C LYS A 169 -10.40 -1.28 -5.90
N SER A 170 -11.55 -0.65 -6.02
CA SER A 170 -12.33 -0.25 -4.86
C SER A 170 -12.64 -1.51 -4.05
N THR A 171 -12.11 -1.58 -2.83
CA THR A 171 -12.60 -2.57 -1.88
C THR A 171 -13.92 -1.99 -1.38
N PRO A 172 -15.05 -2.72 -1.46
CA PRO A 172 -16.29 -2.21 -0.87
C PRO A 172 -16.03 -1.99 0.61
N THR A 173 -15.86 -0.73 1.02
CA THR A 173 -15.84 -0.40 2.43
C THR A 173 -17.25 -0.72 2.92
N GLY A 174 -17.34 -1.64 3.90
CA GLY A 174 -18.57 -1.79 4.66
C GLY A 174 -19.00 -0.44 5.26
N ILE A 175 -20.20 -0.37 5.82
CA ILE A 175 -20.70 0.84 6.48
C ILE A 175 -19.69 1.32 7.53
N ASP A 176 -18.95 2.38 7.21
CA ASP A 176 -17.85 2.92 8.02
C ASP A 176 -18.35 3.66 9.27
N HIS A 177 -19.60 4.13 9.23
CA HIS A 177 -20.28 4.70 10.39
C HIS A 177 -21.80 4.67 10.21
N VAL A 178 -22.52 4.46 11.31
CA VAL A 178 -23.96 4.71 11.40
C VAL A 178 -24.15 5.94 12.28
N ASN A 179 -24.59 7.05 11.69
CA ASN A 179 -25.02 8.21 12.47
C ASN A 179 -26.37 7.89 13.12
N ALA A 180 -26.37 7.64 14.43
CA ALA A 180 -27.61 7.63 15.19
C ALA A 180 -28.17 9.06 15.22
N ASP A 181 -29.32 9.28 14.59
CA ASP A 181 -30.05 10.56 14.61
C ASP A 181 -30.31 10.94 16.08
N LYS A 182 -29.64 11.98 16.58
CA LYS A 182 -29.80 12.50 17.96
C LYS A 182 -31.11 13.30 18.10
N LYS A 183 -32.21 12.83 17.52
CA LYS A 183 -33.53 13.35 17.88
C LYS A 183 -33.83 12.95 19.31
N ILE A 184 -34.40 13.89 20.06
CA ILE A 184 -34.95 13.65 21.42
C ILE A 184 -35.72 12.33 21.34
N PRO A 185 -35.34 11.31 22.12
CA PRO A 185 -35.88 9.99 21.92
C PRO A 185 -37.38 10.03 22.13
N GLU A 186 -38.14 9.45 21.21
CA GLU A 186 -39.57 9.33 21.39
C GLU A 186 -39.83 8.35 22.53
N VAL A 187 -40.41 8.87 23.61
CA VAL A 187 -40.78 8.09 24.78
C VAL A 187 -42.24 7.70 24.68
N PHE A 188 -42.51 6.41 24.83
CA PHE A 188 -43.85 5.86 24.85
C PHE A 188 -44.13 5.16 26.18
N ASP A 189 -45.39 5.14 26.60
CA ASP A 189 -45.82 4.24 27.67
C ASP A 189 -45.91 2.79 27.18
N LEU A 190 -46.20 1.85 28.08
CA LEU A 190 -46.33 0.43 27.73
C LEU A 190 -47.53 0.12 26.81
N GLN A 191 -48.42 1.09 26.60
CA GLN A 191 -49.55 0.99 25.67
C GLN A 191 -49.22 1.60 24.30
N GLY A 192 -47.99 2.11 24.11
CA GLY A 192 -47.53 2.69 22.83
C GLY A 192 -47.98 4.14 22.61
N ARG A 193 -48.44 4.86 23.63
CA ARG A 193 -48.80 6.28 23.52
C ARG A 193 -47.59 7.16 23.80
N ARG A 194 -47.40 8.22 23.01
CA ARG A 194 -46.28 9.16 23.18
C ARG A 194 -46.44 9.97 24.47
N VAL A 195 -45.36 10.06 25.26
CA VAL A 195 -45.35 10.72 26.57
C VAL A 195 -44.53 12.01 26.49
N GLY A 196 -45.15 13.15 26.79
CA GLY A 196 -44.50 14.47 26.79
C GLY A 196 -43.78 14.85 28.09
N LYS A 197 -44.09 14.19 29.22
CA LYS A 197 -43.46 14.42 30.53
C LYS A 197 -43.22 13.09 31.23
N ILE A 198 -41.96 12.75 31.46
CA ILE A 198 -41.55 11.47 32.05
C ILE A 198 -41.68 11.58 33.58
N GLY A 199 -42.38 10.62 34.18
CA GLY A 199 -42.45 10.42 35.63
C GLY A 199 -41.70 9.15 36.03
N LYS A 200 -41.85 8.70 37.28
CA LYS A 200 -41.31 7.41 37.71
C LYS A 200 -42.10 6.26 37.07
N GLY A 201 -41.42 5.31 36.44
CA GLY A 201 -42.09 4.17 35.81
C GLY A 201 -41.32 3.53 34.66
N VAL A 202 -41.95 2.57 33.99
CA VAL A 202 -41.36 1.85 32.84
C VAL A 202 -41.89 2.45 31.54
N TYR A 203 -40.98 2.81 30.64
CA TYR A 203 -41.27 3.44 29.35
C TYR A 203 -40.54 2.72 28.21
N ILE A 204 -41.00 2.92 26.98
CA ILE A 204 -40.32 2.49 25.76
C ILE A 204 -39.58 3.69 25.17
N VAL A 205 -38.27 3.59 25.05
CA VAL A 205 -37.38 4.64 24.52
C VAL A 205 -36.54 4.03 23.40
N ASN A 206 -36.69 4.52 22.17
CA ASN A 206 -36.03 3.97 20.99
C ASN A 206 -36.18 2.44 20.88
N GLY A 207 -37.39 1.93 21.16
CA GLY A 207 -37.71 0.49 21.10
C GLY A 207 -37.23 -0.35 22.28
N LYS A 208 -36.62 0.24 23.31
CA LYS A 208 -36.15 -0.46 24.53
C LYS A 208 -36.99 -0.09 25.75
N LYS A 209 -37.28 -1.06 26.62
CA LYS A 209 -37.91 -0.79 27.93
C LYS A 209 -36.87 -0.18 28.88
N VAL A 210 -37.18 0.97 29.45
CA VAL A 210 -36.31 1.74 30.35
C VAL A 210 -37.11 2.12 31.58
N VAL A 211 -36.51 2.02 32.76
CA VAL A 211 -37.10 2.49 34.02
C VAL A 211 -36.53 3.88 34.33
N PHE A 212 -37.42 4.84 34.53
CA PHE A 212 -37.08 6.20 34.97
C PHE A 212 -37.49 6.39 36.44
#